data_AF-A0A632W8A1-F1
#
_entry.id   AF-A0A632W8A1-F1
#
_cell.length_a   1.000
_cell.length_b   1.000
_cell.length_c   1.000
_cell.angle_alpha   90.00
_cell.angle_beta   90.00
_cell.angle_gamma   90.00
#
_symmetry.space_group_name_H-M   'P 1'
#
loop_
_entity.id
_entity.type
_entity.pdbx_description
1 polymer ?
#
loop_
_entity_poly.entity_id
_entity_poly.type
_entity_poly.pdbx_seq_one_letter_code
_entity_poly.pdbx_strand_id
1 'polypeptide(L)'
;MSQIDEDELLEAKERAENLQGRIENFVDIASGVNHAADCRITEERGYDIEKVDGVTLEDLPLGEERIRVEGTADSVDDAVDSIDDLLSGRVPQDEQQRVWENVQTSLEHAESTLDDCGEEEVLKQYGDEQKQEFWEASEDDFENVDEEDDDR
;
A
#
# COMPACT_ATOMS: atom_id res chain seq x y z
N MET A 1 -20.78 -21.29 -23.28
CA MET A 1 -20.39 -20.40 -22.17
C MET A 1 -20.12 -21.30 -21.00
N SER A 2 -18.93 -21.22 -20.40
CA SER A 2 -18.70 -21.89 -19.12
C SER A 2 -19.50 -21.12 -18.09
N GLN A 3 -20.24 -21.83 -17.25
CA GLN A 3 -20.83 -21.20 -16.08
C GLN A 3 -19.68 -21.01 -15.08
N ILE A 4 -19.52 -19.80 -14.54
CA ILE A 4 -18.56 -19.54 -13.47
C ILE A 4 -19.07 -20.26 -12.23
N ASP A 5 -18.21 -21.04 -11.57
CA ASP A 5 -18.58 -21.76 -10.37
C ASP A 5 -18.68 -20.79 -9.18
N GLU A 6 -19.62 -21.05 -8.27
CA GLU A 6 -19.74 -20.27 -7.03
C GLU A 6 -18.49 -20.45 -6.16
N ASP A 7 -17.90 -21.65 -6.17
CA ASP A 7 -16.65 -21.94 -5.47
C ASP A 7 -15.49 -21.10 -6.03
N GLU A 8 -15.40 -20.93 -7.37
CA GLU A 8 -14.39 -20.08 -8.01
C GLU A 8 -14.52 -18.61 -7.59
N LEU A 9 -15.75 -18.10 -7.48
CA LEU A 9 -16.02 -16.73 -7.02
C LEU A 9 -15.60 -16.53 -5.56
N LEU A 10 -15.88 -17.50 -4.69
CA LEU A 10 -15.50 -17.45 -3.27
C LEU A 10 -13.98 -17.51 -3.09
N GLU A 11 -13.28 -18.37 -3.83
CA GLU A 11 -11.82 -18.43 -3.82
C GLU A 11 -11.19 -17.11 -4.31
N ALA A 12 -11.74 -16.51 -5.37
CA ALA A 12 -11.27 -15.20 -5.83
C ALA A 12 -11.55 -14.08 -4.83
N LYS A 13 -12.65 -14.16 -4.07
CA LYS A 13 -12.94 -13.21 -2.99
C LYS A 13 -11.91 -13.29 -1.88
N GLU A 14 -11.63 -14.51 -1.39
CA GLU A 14 -10.60 -14.73 -0.37
C GLU A 14 -9.22 -14.25 -0.83
N ARG A 15 -8.88 -14.51 -2.11
CA ARG A 15 -7.65 -14.00 -2.74
C ARG A 15 -7.60 -12.47 -2.77
N ALA A 16 -8.70 -11.81 -3.14
CA ALA A 16 -8.77 -10.36 -3.19
C ALA A 16 -8.64 -9.72 -1.79
N GLU A 17 -9.35 -10.26 -0.79
CA GLU A 17 -9.24 -9.81 0.61
C GLU A 17 -7.81 -10.02 1.16
N ASN A 18 -7.15 -11.14 0.80
CA ASN A 18 -5.75 -11.34 1.14
C ASN A 18 -4.83 -10.30 0.48
N LEU A 19 -5.08 -9.96 -0.78
CA LEU A 19 -4.32 -8.94 -1.51
C LEU A 19 -4.49 -7.54 -0.90
N GLN A 20 -5.69 -7.16 -0.47
CA GLN A 20 -5.91 -5.90 0.24
C GLN A 20 -5.01 -5.80 1.48
N GLY A 21 -4.98 -6.85 2.32
CA GLY A 21 -4.13 -6.86 3.52
C GLY A 21 -2.63 -6.81 3.20
N ARG A 22 -2.21 -7.44 2.11
CA ARG A 22 -0.82 -7.39 1.62
C ARG A 22 -0.43 -6.00 1.13
N ILE A 23 -1.29 -5.36 0.34
CA ILE A 23 -1.12 -3.98 -0.15
C ILE A 23 -1.00 -3.02 1.03
N GLU A 24 -1.93 -3.07 1.97
CA GLU A 24 -1.94 -2.21 3.16
C GLU A 24 -0.64 -2.35 3.96
N ASN A 25 -0.23 -3.58 4.26
CA ASN A 25 0.98 -3.85 5.01
C ASN A 25 2.26 -3.37 4.28
N PHE A 26 2.33 -3.55 2.97
CA PHE A 26 3.45 -3.04 2.18
C PHE A 26 3.50 -1.50 2.21
N VAL A 27 2.36 -0.84 1.98
CA VAL A 27 2.26 0.62 1.95
C VAL A 27 2.63 1.23 3.30
N ASP A 28 2.19 0.62 4.40
CA ASP A 28 2.53 1.05 5.76
C ASP A 28 4.04 0.96 6.02
N ILE A 29 4.65 -0.17 5.70
CA ILE A 29 6.09 -0.37 5.85
C ILE A 29 6.87 0.61 4.98
N ALA A 30 6.52 0.71 3.71
CA ALA A 30 7.18 1.61 2.77
C ALA A 30 7.05 3.07 3.19
N SER A 31 5.89 3.47 3.74
CA SER A 31 5.67 4.81 4.29
C SER A 31 6.62 5.09 5.46
N GLY A 32 6.80 4.13 6.36
CA GLY A 32 7.75 4.27 7.46
C GLY A 32 9.20 4.40 7.02
N VAL A 33 9.64 3.51 6.14
CA VAL A 33 10.99 3.54 5.57
C VAL A 33 11.26 4.88 4.86
N ASN A 34 10.31 5.33 4.05
CA ASN A 34 10.39 6.59 3.33
C ASN A 34 10.41 7.78 4.28
N HIS A 35 9.55 7.80 5.31
CA HIS A 35 9.49 8.91 6.27
C HIS A 35 10.82 9.09 7.02
N ALA A 36 11.40 8.02 7.55
CA ALA A 36 12.67 8.13 8.24
C ALA A 36 13.84 8.47 7.31
N ALA A 37 13.79 8.06 6.04
CA ALA A 37 14.76 8.51 5.04
C ALA A 37 14.63 10.01 4.76
N ASP A 38 13.39 10.51 4.61
CA ASP A 38 13.08 11.93 4.45
C ASP A 38 13.61 12.78 5.62
N CYS A 39 13.38 12.35 6.86
CA CYS A 39 13.92 13.01 8.06
C CYS A 39 15.45 13.08 8.02
N ARG A 40 16.13 11.96 7.76
CA ARG A 40 17.61 11.91 7.67
C ARG A 40 18.15 12.82 6.58
N ILE A 41 17.54 12.81 5.39
CA ILE A 41 17.96 13.67 4.27
C ILE A 41 17.79 15.14 4.64
N THR A 42 16.69 15.48 5.29
CA THR A 42 16.39 16.85 5.74
C THR A 42 17.38 17.33 6.80
N GLU A 43 17.72 16.49 7.78
CA GLU A 43 18.76 16.77 8.77
C GLU A 43 20.15 16.97 8.13
N GLU A 44 20.54 16.09 7.20
CA GLU A 44 21.85 16.14 6.52
C GLU A 44 22.01 17.34 5.59
N ARG A 45 20.94 17.74 4.89
CA ARG A 45 20.95 18.91 3.98
C ARG A 45 20.91 20.24 4.74
N GLY A 46 20.59 20.20 6.04
CA GLY A 46 20.43 21.36 6.90
C GLY A 46 19.12 22.07 6.62
N TYR A 47 18.38 22.39 7.68
CA TYR A 47 17.14 23.17 7.70
C TYR A 47 17.31 24.64 7.24
N ASP A 48 18.05 24.90 6.16
CA ASP A 48 17.97 26.18 5.46
C ASP A 48 16.67 26.16 4.64
N ILE A 49 15.57 26.42 5.34
CA ILE A 49 14.16 26.43 4.88
C ILE A 49 13.95 27.20 3.57
N GLU A 50 14.91 28.06 3.18
CA GLU A 50 14.84 28.86 1.96
C GLU A 50 15.49 28.22 0.70
N LYS A 51 16.19 27.07 0.79
CA LYS A 51 17.04 26.57 -0.32
C LYS A 51 17.04 25.08 -0.62
N VAL A 52 16.34 24.24 0.14
CA VAL A 52 16.35 22.80 -0.13
C VAL A 52 15.40 22.50 -1.29
N ASP A 53 15.95 22.11 -2.45
CA ASP A 53 15.19 21.34 -3.45
C ASP A 53 14.61 20.12 -2.71
N GLY A 54 13.29 20.04 -2.63
CA GLY A 54 12.59 19.07 -1.77
C GLY A 54 13.00 17.62 -2.04
N VAL A 55 12.77 16.76 -1.04
CA VAL A 55 13.01 15.31 -1.18
C VAL A 55 12.10 14.76 -2.29
N THR A 56 12.71 14.12 -3.28
CA THR A 56 12.02 13.51 -4.42
C THR A 56 11.75 12.03 -4.18
N LEU A 57 10.88 11.41 -4.98
CA LEU A 57 10.64 9.97 -4.89
C LEU A 57 11.91 9.14 -5.12
N GLU A 58 12.82 9.63 -5.97
CA GLU A 58 14.11 8.98 -6.24
C GLU A 58 15.06 9.05 -5.03
N ASP A 59 14.88 10.03 -4.14
CA ASP A 59 15.65 10.14 -2.89
C ASP A 59 15.14 9.15 -1.83
N LEU A 60 13.93 8.60 -2.00
CA LEU A 60 13.27 7.73 -1.03
C LEU A 60 13.45 6.24 -1.39
N PRO A 61 13.85 5.36 -0.44
CA PRO A 61 14.18 3.97 -0.73
C PRO A 61 13.05 3.15 -1.36
N LEU A 62 11.79 3.44 -1.03
CA LEU A 62 10.60 2.75 -1.52
C LEU A 62 9.57 3.77 -2.06
N GLY A 63 10.03 4.90 -2.58
CA GLY A 63 9.17 6.02 -2.99
C GLY A 63 8.25 5.67 -4.16
N GLU A 64 8.83 5.15 -5.25
CA GLU A 64 8.08 4.75 -6.44
C GLU A 64 7.28 3.48 -6.20
N GLU A 65 7.85 2.51 -5.48
CA GLU A 65 7.26 1.23 -5.15
C GLU A 65 5.98 1.41 -4.31
N ARG A 66 6.03 2.28 -3.28
CA ARG A 66 4.83 2.58 -2.47
C ARG A 66 3.69 3.08 -3.36
N ILE A 67 3.96 4.06 -4.23
CA ILE A 67 2.95 4.66 -5.10
C ILE A 67 2.39 3.63 -6.08
N ARG A 68 3.25 2.76 -6.64
CA ARG A 68 2.81 1.70 -7.55
C ARG A 68 1.91 0.70 -6.86
N VAL A 69 2.26 0.23 -5.67
CA VAL A 69 1.45 -0.71 -4.89
C VAL A 69 0.15 -0.07 -4.42
N GLU A 70 0.21 1.14 -3.85
CA GLU A 70 -0.95 1.92 -3.43
C GLU A 70 -1.92 2.17 -4.61
N GLY A 71 -1.39 2.43 -5.80
CA GLY A 71 -2.17 2.58 -7.03
C GLY A 71 -2.93 1.34 -7.49
N THR A 72 -2.72 0.18 -6.86
CA THR A 72 -3.49 -1.04 -7.13
C THR A 72 -4.66 -1.25 -6.17
N ALA A 73 -4.71 -0.53 -5.03
CA ALA A 73 -5.71 -0.74 -3.98
C ALA A 73 -7.15 -0.59 -4.52
N ASP A 74 -7.44 0.54 -5.18
CA ASP A 74 -8.76 0.80 -5.79
C ASP A 74 -9.18 -0.31 -6.77
N SER A 75 -8.23 -0.87 -7.53
CA SER A 75 -8.51 -1.92 -8.49
C SER A 75 -8.83 -3.26 -7.83
N VAL A 76 -8.29 -3.53 -6.65
CA VAL A 76 -8.62 -4.72 -5.84
C VAL A 76 -9.97 -4.53 -5.17
N ASP A 77 -10.27 -3.33 -4.65
CA ASP A 77 -11.57 -2.98 -4.08
C ASP A 77 -12.69 -3.15 -5.12
N ASP A 78 -12.50 -2.60 -6.32
CA ASP A 78 -13.43 -2.77 -7.45
C ASP A 78 -13.62 -4.25 -7.83
N ALA A 79 -12.57 -5.06 -7.69
CA ALA A 79 -12.64 -6.49 -7.95
C ALA A 79 -13.47 -7.24 -6.89
N VAL A 80 -13.33 -6.89 -5.60
CA VAL A 80 -14.15 -7.43 -4.52
C VAL A 80 -15.63 -7.10 -4.75
N ASP A 81 -15.95 -5.84 -5.02
CA ASP A 81 -17.31 -5.40 -5.31
C ASP A 81 -17.90 -6.14 -6.53
N SER A 82 -17.09 -6.33 -7.58
CA SER A 82 -17.50 -7.07 -8.77
C SER A 82 -17.77 -8.56 -8.48
N ILE A 83 -16.98 -9.19 -7.60
CA ILE A 83 -17.22 -10.57 -7.16
C ILE A 83 -18.53 -10.66 -6.35
N ASP A 84 -18.79 -9.70 -5.47
CA ASP A 84 -20.02 -9.66 -4.68
C ASP A 84 -21.27 -9.47 -5.55
N ASP A 85 -21.17 -8.67 -6.60
CA ASP A 85 -22.24 -8.49 -7.58
C ASP A 85 -22.47 -9.77 -8.44
N LEU A 86 -21.41 -10.52 -8.76
CA LEU A 86 -21.50 -11.83 -9.41
C LEU A 86 -22.19 -12.86 -8.49
N LEU A 87 -21.75 -12.99 -7.24
CA LEU A 87 -22.34 -13.89 -6.24
C LEU A 87 -23.80 -13.55 -5.94
N SER A 88 -24.13 -12.27 -5.88
CA SER A 88 -25.50 -11.80 -5.63
C SER A 88 -26.43 -11.91 -6.84
N GLY A 89 -25.91 -12.33 -8.01
CA GLY A 89 -26.67 -12.41 -9.25
C GLY A 89 -27.12 -11.05 -9.80
N ARG A 90 -26.43 -9.97 -9.45
CA ARG A 90 -26.73 -8.60 -9.91
C ARG A 90 -26.18 -8.34 -11.32
N VAL A 91 -25.19 -9.11 -11.75
CA VAL A 91 -24.59 -9.02 -13.09
C VAL A 91 -25.42 -9.85 -14.10
N PRO A 92 -25.85 -9.26 -15.24
CA PRO A 92 -26.53 -9.98 -16.31
C PRO A 92 -25.71 -11.16 -16.85
N GLN A 93 -26.36 -12.30 -17.15
CA GLN A 93 -25.66 -13.52 -17.59
C GLN A 93 -24.74 -13.32 -18.81
N ASP A 94 -25.11 -12.43 -19.73
CA ASP A 94 -24.33 -12.10 -20.92
C ASP A 94 -23.08 -11.25 -20.63
N GLU A 95 -22.99 -10.66 -19.43
CA GLU A 95 -21.88 -9.83 -18.97
C GLU A 95 -20.98 -10.55 -17.94
N GLN A 96 -21.50 -11.60 -17.28
CA GLN A 96 -20.80 -12.32 -16.20
C GLN A 96 -19.37 -12.74 -16.55
N GLN A 97 -19.18 -13.35 -17.73
CA GLN A 97 -17.84 -13.80 -18.16
C GLN A 97 -16.86 -12.63 -18.30
N ARG A 98 -17.31 -11.49 -18.81
CA ARG A 98 -16.46 -10.31 -19.00
C ARG A 98 -16.09 -9.66 -17.67
N VAL A 99 -17.06 -9.56 -16.75
CA VAL A 99 -16.80 -9.05 -15.39
C VAL A 99 -15.80 -9.96 -14.68
N TRP A 100 -15.97 -11.27 -14.81
CA TRP A 100 -15.03 -12.25 -14.24
C TRP A 100 -13.61 -12.13 -14.80
N GLU A 101 -13.45 -11.98 -16.11
CA GLU A 101 -12.13 -11.76 -16.74
C GLU A 101 -11.47 -10.47 -16.24
N ASN A 102 -12.25 -9.40 -16.03
CA ASN A 102 -11.73 -8.15 -15.46
C ASN A 102 -11.27 -8.32 -14.01
N VAL A 103 -12.05 -9.05 -13.19
CA VAL A 103 -11.67 -9.39 -11.80
C VAL A 103 -10.33 -10.12 -11.79
N GLN A 104 -10.20 -11.21 -12.56
CA GLN A 104 -8.97 -11.99 -12.62
C GLN A 104 -7.77 -11.14 -13.06
N THR A 105 -7.95 -10.31 -14.10
CA THR A 105 -6.90 -9.39 -14.58
C THR A 105 -6.46 -8.40 -13.50
N SER A 106 -7.42 -7.87 -12.72
CA SER A 106 -7.14 -6.89 -11.66
C SER A 106 -6.34 -7.52 -10.52
N LEU A 107 -6.74 -8.72 -10.09
CA LEU A 107 -6.03 -9.46 -9.03
C LEU A 107 -4.63 -9.88 -9.47
N GLU A 108 -4.49 -10.38 -10.71
CA GLU A 108 -3.18 -10.73 -11.28
C GLU A 108 -2.26 -9.51 -11.41
N HIS A 109 -2.80 -8.35 -11.80
CA HIS A 109 -2.02 -7.13 -11.89
C HIS A 109 -1.55 -6.63 -10.51
N ALA A 110 -2.40 -6.69 -9.49
CA ALA A 110 -2.04 -6.33 -8.12
C ALA A 110 -0.94 -7.25 -7.56
N GLU A 111 -1.08 -8.56 -7.76
CA GLU A 111 -0.05 -9.55 -7.38
C GLU A 111 1.27 -9.29 -8.09
N SER A 112 1.25 -9.14 -9.41
CA SER A 112 2.46 -8.85 -10.18
C SER A 112 3.11 -7.55 -9.72
N THR A 113 2.32 -6.55 -9.30
CA THR A 113 2.86 -5.28 -8.80
C THR A 113 3.54 -5.44 -7.45
N LEU A 114 2.94 -6.20 -6.52
CA LEU A 114 3.55 -6.53 -5.23
C LEU A 114 4.85 -7.32 -5.42
N ASP A 115 4.84 -8.32 -6.29
CA ASP A 115 6.01 -9.15 -6.59
C ASP A 115 7.12 -8.33 -7.25
N ASP A 116 6.78 -7.47 -8.23
CA ASP A 116 7.72 -6.55 -8.88
C ASP A 116 8.35 -5.55 -7.91
N CYS A 117 7.58 -5.10 -6.91
CA CYS A 117 8.05 -4.19 -5.86
C CYS A 117 8.78 -4.94 -4.73
N GLY A 118 8.95 -6.26 -4.84
CA GLY A 118 9.72 -7.05 -3.90
C GLY A 118 9.08 -7.15 -2.51
N GLU A 119 7.75 -7.22 -2.43
CA GLU A 119 7.00 -7.29 -1.17
C GLU A 119 7.60 -8.29 -0.17
N GLU A 120 7.95 -9.49 -0.60
CA GLU A 120 8.56 -10.51 0.26
C GLU A 120 9.89 -10.05 0.88
N GLU A 121 10.74 -9.35 0.13
CA GLU A 121 12.02 -8.84 0.61
C GLU A 121 11.82 -7.64 1.55
N VAL A 122 10.90 -6.73 1.21
CA VAL A 122 10.53 -5.60 2.07
C VAL A 122 9.98 -6.10 3.41
N LEU A 123 9.12 -7.11 3.40
CA LEU A 123 8.59 -7.72 4.62
C LEU A 123 9.68 -8.44 5.44
N LYS A 124 10.64 -9.11 4.81
CA LYS A 124 11.77 -9.71 5.54
C LYS A 124 12.70 -8.67 6.14
N GLN A 125 12.93 -7.59 5.41
CA GLN A 125 13.87 -6.55 5.81
C GLN A 125 13.27 -5.59 6.83
N TYR A 126 11.96 -5.38 6.83
CA TYR A 126 11.33 -4.34 7.66
C TYR A 126 10.12 -4.85 8.48
N GLY A 127 9.74 -6.13 8.34
CA GLY A 127 8.62 -6.74 9.06
C GLY A 127 8.93 -7.06 10.52
N ASP A 128 8.12 -6.50 11.41
CA ASP A 128 7.90 -6.72 12.86
C ASP A 128 9.08 -6.84 13.84
N GLU A 129 10.22 -7.47 13.52
CA GLU A 129 11.38 -7.50 14.42
C GLU A 129 12.31 -6.28 14.26
N GLN A 130 12.17 -5.51 13.16
CA GLN A 130 12.97 -4.30 12.92
C GLN A 130 12.18 -2.99 13.14
N LYS A 131 10.88 -3.08 13.43
CA LYS A 131 10.01 -1.91 13.66
C LYS A 131 10.45 -1.10 14.90
N GLN A 132 10.85 -1.74 16.00
CA GLN A 132 11.14 -0.98 17.24
C GLN A 132 12.35 -0.05 17.13
N GLU A 133 13.45 -0.47 16.50
CA GLU A 133 14.68 0.34 16.50
C GLU A 133 14.66 1.50 15.49
N PHE A 134 13.84 1.38 14.44
CA PHE A 134 13.73 2.41 13.39
C PHE A 134 12.69 3.48 13.71
N TRP A 135 11.56 3.12 14.33
CA TRP A 135 10.49 4.04 14.71
C TRP A 135 10.79 4.80 16.01
N GLU A 136 11.46 4.18 17.00
CA GLU A 136 11.88 4.90 18.22
C GLU A 136 12.91 6.01 17.92
N ALA A 137 13.66 5.91 16.82
CA ALA A 137 14.60 6.95 16.41
C ALA A 137 13.94 8.20 15.79
N SER A 138 12.65 8.12 15.41
CA SER A 138 11.90 9.26 14.84
C SER A 138 10.85 9.84 15.79
N GLU A 139 10.54 9.16 16.90
CA GLU A 139 9.58 9.68 17.90
C GLU A 139 10.22 10.68 18.89
N ASP A 140 11.56 10.75 18.96
CA ASP A 140 12.27 11.68 19.87
C ASP A 140 12.19 13.17 19.44
N ASP A 141 11.63 13.49 18.27
CA ASP A 141 11.50 14.88 17.77
C ASP A 141 10.04 15.41 17.74
N PHE A 142 9.06 14.62 18.21
CA PHE A 142 7.64 15.04 18.25
C PHE A 142 7.05 15.24 19.66
N GLU A 143 7.86 15.11 20.72
CA GLU A 143 7.47 15.46 22.09
C GLU A 143 8.35 16.58 22.67
N ASN A 144 8.35 17.79 22.08
CA ASN A 144 8.74 19.03 22.80
C ASN A 144 8.36 20.33 22.06
N VAL A 145 7.15 20.41 21.49
CA VAL A 145 6.50 21.72 21.28
C VAL A 145 5.39 21.82 22.32
N ASP A 146 5.80 22.07 23.57
CA ASP A 146 4.91 22.50 24.64
C ASP A 146 4.48 23.95 24.32
N GLU A 147 3.36 24.06 23.61
CA GLU A 147 2.53 25.27 23.64
C GLU A 147 1.88 25.36 25.03
N GLU A 148 2.34 26.31 25.85
CA GLU A 148 1.62 27.17 26.82
C GLU A 148 2.64 27.67 27.86
N ASP A 149 2.89 28.97 28.04
CA ASP A 149 1.92 29.91 28.59
C ASP A 149 2.26 31.37 28.24
N ASP A 150 1.23 32.06 27.74
CA ASP A 150 1.02 33.49 27.85
C ASP A 150 0.65 33.83 29.31
N ASP A 151 1.58 34.40 30.09
CA ASP A 151 1.29 35.41 31.13
C ASP A 151 2.56 35.76 31.96
N ARG A 152 3.19 36.92 31.66
CA ARG A 152 3.64 37.96 32.63
C ARG A 152 4.45 39.10 32.03
#